data_AF-A0A945PQ57-F1
#
_entry.id   AF-A0A945PQ57-F1
#
_cell.length_a   1.000
_cell.length_b   1.000
_cell.length_c   1.000
_cell.angle_alpha   90.00
_cell.angle_beta   90.00
_cell.angle_gamma   90.00
#
_symmetry.space_group_name_H-M   'P 1'
#
loop_
_entity.id
_entity.type
_entity.pdbx_description
1 polymer ?
#
loop_
_entity_poly.entity_id
_entity_poly.type
_entity_poly.pdbx_seq_one_letter_code
_entity_poly.pdbx_strand_id
1 'polypeptide(L)'
;MKMIIYGCGVACTILFVFFSLSKAPIKHNKLHEQNSESDLSQQRLSLPDDESLNRSDWVNDQDITQIWSEIRPLLLEKKTRTVGIARALEVRGFPAFFLTVVDKELALSSELTYPLSHLLRIMLHRWHDIPGENFDSFPQFLSELFSHASASNYMAKVAAKAWKDQRLLNPIDSTKVYAVRPPSIDASKEKGLTQFFLYLLQDLFYSFTENAQSFQVEVFLDDPSQEIRVIALQVLLDGKPSSRWAQLLYILDGVPHTRISELAAWVAKTQPPEQAASLIEMLCIQTSSPGGFLPAWIQVGAKDMSVLLKMLHKQMDLDDLLLANGNDFPDDPSGVTQGIATAQLFHDYGLKRELLDAYFLNSISSGEPMDLDILNWFARLDKNPISRAQAWRMLGRSGDRKGVTIALELIEDPNYRSSLRLPDQTDDSQIADYLQQYIAPQLSPEEQIRLEAILSRLTLPADDSTN
;
A
#
# COMPACT_ATOMS: atom_id res chain seq x y z
N MET A 1 -29.78 -16.43 -14.28
CA MET A 1 -29.36 -16.26 -12.87
C MET A 1 -27.86 -15.95 -12.86
N LYS A 2 -27.51 -14.68 -13.06
CA LYS A 2 -26.12 -14.17 -13.04
C LYS A 2 -26.00 -13.28 -11.81
N MET A 3 -25.12 -13.68 -10.91
CA MET A 3 -24.91 -13.07 -9.59
C MET A 3 -24.05 -11.82 -9.75
N ILE A 4 -24.56 -10.68 -9.29
CA ILE A 4 -23.88 -9.37 -9.26
C ILE A 4 -22.82 -9.43 -8.15
N ILE A 5 -21.54 -9.46 -8.53
CA ILE A 5 -20.39 -9.50 -7.59
C ILE A 5 -19.82 -8.08 -7.31
N TYR A 6 -20.40 -7.02 -7.88
CA TYR A 6 -19.86 -5.66 -7.74
C TYR A 6 -20.27 -4.89 -6.46
N GLY A 7 -21.12 -5.45 -5.59
CA GLY A 7 -21.65 -4.75 -4.41
C GLY A 7 -20.86 -4.92 -3.10
N CYS A 8 -20.00 -5.94 -2.98
CA CYS A 8 -19.42 -6.28 -1.68
C CYS A 8 -18.06 -5.60 -1.41
N GLY A 9 -17.32 -5.21 -2.46
CA GLY A 9 -15.99 -4.63 -2.33
C GLY A 9 -15.98 -3.21 -1.75
N VAL A 10 -16.89 -2.35 -2.20
CA VAL A 10 -16.93 -0.94 -1.80
C VAL A 10 -17.42 -0.78 -0.35
N ALA A 11 -18.43 -1.56 0.05
CA ALA A 11 -18.95 -1.55 1.42
C ALA A 11 -17.92 -2.06 2.45
N CYS A 12 -17.12 -3.08 2.11
CA CYS A 12 -16.05 -3.57 2.98
C CYS A 12 -14.89 -2.57 3.12
N THR A 13 -14.53 -1.83 2.06
CA THR A 13 -13.46 -0.83 2.10
C THR A 13 -13.86 0.38 2.95
N ILE A 14 -15.10 0.85 2.84
CA ILE A 14 -15.62 1.96 3.66
C ILE A 14 -15.62 1.60 5.15
N LEU A 15 -16.02 0.37 5.51
CA LEU A 15 -15.98 -0.11 6.90
C LEU A 15 -14.55 -0.26 7.47
N PHE A 16 -13.56 -0.58 6.62
CA PHE A 16 -12.16 -0.73 7.03
C PHE A 16 -11.45 0.60 7.34
N VAL A 17 -11.84 1.67 6.64
CA VAL A 17 -11.32 3.03 6.87
C VAL A 17 -11.75 3.55 8.24
N PHE A 18 -12.98 3.27 8.69
CA PHE A 18 -13.45 3.67 10.03
C PHE A 18 -12.72 2.98 11.19
N PHE A 19 -12.23 1.75 11.01
CA PHE A 19 -11.52 1.02 12.09
C PHE A 19 -10.03 1.37 12.21
N SER A 20 -9.41 1.94 11.17
CA SER A 20 -7.96 2.17 11.14
C SER A 20 -7.53 3.52 11.73
N LEU A 21 -8.46 4.42 12.03
CA LEU A 21 -8.19 5.81 12.41
C LEU A 21 -8.06 6.07 13.94
N SER A 22 -8.06 5.03 14.79
CA SER A 22 -7.98 5.19 16.25
C SER A 22 -6.56 5.07 16.84
N LYS A 23 -5.52 5.63 16.19
CA LYS A 23 -4.19 5.80 16.81
C LYS A 23 -3.60 7.18 16.52
N ALA A 24 -3.48 7.98 17.58
CA ALA A 24 -2.98 9.35 17.61
C ALA A 24 -1.48 9.49 17.24
N PRO A 25 -1.03 10.68 16.77
CA PRO A 25 0.32 10.91 16.28
C PRO A 25 1.34 11.22 17.40
N ILE A 26 2.57 10.75 17.22
CA ILE A 26 3.74 11.05 18.06
C ILE A 26 4.46 12.29 17.49
N LYS A 27 4.70 13.29 18.33
CA LYS A 27 5.45 14.52 18.02
C LYS A 27 6.93 14.23 17.73
N HIS A 28 7.45 14.74 16.62
CA HIS A 28 8.89 14.84 16.36
C HIS A 28 9.43 16.17 16.92
N ASN A 29 10.45 16.10 17.77
CA ASN A 29 11.26 17.26 18.14
C ASN A 29 12.51 17.31 17.25
N LYS A 30 12.70 18.44 16.57
CA LYS A 30 13.95 18.83 15.89
C LYS A 30 14.98 19.25 16.94
N LEU A 31 16.24 18.82 16.78
CA LEU A 31 17.39 19.52 17.36
C LEU A 31 18.49 19.61 16.29
N HIS A 32 19.05 20.81 16.22
CA HIS A 32 19.96 21.35 15.23
C HIS A 32 21.37 20.74 15.27
N GLU A 33 22.00 20.70 14.09
CA GLU A 33 23.44 20.57 13.86
C GLU A 33 24.23 21.72 14.50
N GLN A 34 25.42 21.40 15.02
CA GLN A 34 26.58 22.32 14.96
C GLN A 34 27.90 21.52 14.99
N ASN A 35 28.78 21.89 14.06
CA ASN A 35 30.07 21.29 13.72
C ASN A 35 31.14 21.38 14.82
N SER A 36 32.05 20.41 14.85
CA SER A 36 33.49 20.67 14.91
C SER A 36 34.29 19.41 14.52
N GLU A 37 34.92 19.44 13.34
CA GLU A 37 36.12 18.66 13.04
C GLU A 37 37.29 19.19 13.89
N SER A 38 38.00 18.31 14.58
CA SER A 38 39.48 18.22 14.64
C SER A 38 39.91 17.34 15.81
N ASP A 39 41.07 16.71 15.66
CA ASP A 39 41.86 16.02 16.68
C ASP A 39 41.43 14.59 17.03
N LEU A 40 41.99 13.63 16.28
CA LEU A 40 42.94 12.61 16.80
C LEU A 40 43.27 11.57 15.74
N SER A 41 43.94 12.01 14.68
CA SER A 41 44.86 11.15 13.95
C SER A 41 46.15 11.04 14.76
N GLN A 42 46.36 9.93 15.47
CA GLN A 42 47.65 9.25 15.73
C GLN A 42 47.53 8.30 16.93
N GLN A 43 47.28 7.02 16.65
CA GLN A 43 47.96 5.90 17.33
C GLN A 43 47.73 4.63 16.51
N ARG A 44 48.65 4.36 15.56
CA ARG A 44 48.85 3.02 15.03
C ARG A 44 49.40 2.16 16.17
N LEU A 45 48.54 1.36 16.79
CA LEU A 45 48.98 0.19 17.54
C LEU A 45 49.04 -0.99 16.57
N SER A 46 50.26 -1.43 16.33
CA SER A 46 50.62 -2.69 15.69
C SER A 46 49.89 -3.86 16.35
N LEU A 47 49.03 -4.54 15.60
CA LEU A 47 48.49 -5.85 15.95
C LEU A 47 49.52 -6.93 15.58
N PRO A 48 49.82 -7.89 16.47
CA PRO A 48 50.57 -9.07 16.08
C PRO A 48 49.73 -10.00 15.20
N ASP A 49 50.39 -10.64 14.24
CA ASP A 49 49.86 -11.67 13.37
C ASP A 49 49.48 -12.95 14.13
N ASP A 50 48.53 -13.70 13.55
CA ASP A 50 48.15 -15.09 13.82
C ASP A 50 47.65 -15.45 15.23
N GLU A 51 46.32 -15.58 15.35
CA GLU A 51 45.71 -16.80 15.91
C GLU A 51 44.42 -17.11 15.14
N SER A 52 44.42 -18.22 14.41
CA SER A 52 43.21 -18.87 13.94
C SER A 52 42.34 -19.23 15.15
N LEU A 53 41.36 -18.37 15.45
CA LEU A 53 40.35 -18.59 16.49
C LEU A 53 39.52 -19.84 16.13
N ASN A 54 39.98 -20.99 16.62
CA ASN A 54 39.16 -22.19 16.70
C ASN A 54 37.95 -21.88 17.58
N ARG A 55 36.75 -21.88 16.98
CA ARG A 55 35.46 -21.69 17.64
C ARG A 55 35.11 -22.75 18.71
N SER A 56 35.99 -23.72 18.97
CA SER A 56 35.72 -24.88 19.84
C SER A 56 35.87 -24.62 21.34
N ASP A 57 36.46 -23.50 21.77
CA ASP A 57 36.99 -23.41 23.15
C ASP A 57 36.16 -22.58 24.14
N TRP A 58 34.94 -22.12 23.81
CA TRP A 58 34.28 -21.08 24.64
C TRP A 58 32.77 -21.30 24.86
N VAL A 59 32.42 -21.48 26.16
CA VAL A 59 31.10 -21.74 26.78
C VAL A 59 30.60 -23.19 26.57
N ASN A 60 30.39 -23.90 27.68
CA ASN A 60 29.89 -25.27 27.68
C ASN A 60 28.43 -25.27 27.20
N ASP A 61 28.07 -26.06 26.18
CA ASP A 61 26.70 -26.11 25.61
C ASP A 61 25.60 -26.34 26.67
N GLN A 62 25.97 -26.95 27.80
CA GLN A 62 25.11 -27.14 28.97
C GLN A 62 24.68 -25.82 29.62
N ASP A 63 25.53 -24.81 29.65
CA ASP A 63 25.24 -23.51 30.27
C ASP A 63 24.25 -22.69 29.42
N ILE A 64 24.42 -22.68 28.09
CA ILE A 64 23.52 -21.94 27.18
C ILE A 64 22.13 -22.59 27.16
N THR A 65 22.05 -23.92 27.19
CA THR A 65 20.76 -24.63 27.24
C THR A 65 19.98 -24.31 28.52
N GLN A 66 20.67 -24.20 29.66
CA GLN A 66 20.06 -23.78 30.92
C GLN A 66 19.57 -22.34 30.85
N ILE A 67 20.39 -21.41 30.33
CA ILE A 67 20.00 -20.01 30.16
C ILE A 67 18.80 -19.89 29.19
N TRP A 68 18.75 -20.70 28.14
CA TRP A 68 17.61 -20.74 27.22
C TRP A 68 16.30 -21.12 27.92
N SER A 69 16.34 -22.05 28.88
CA SER A 69 15.16 -22.43 29.66
C SER A 69 14.56 -21.26 30.46
N GLU A 70 15.38 -20.27 30.81
CA GLU A 70 14.98 -19.05 31.49
C GLU A 70 14.54 -17.96 30.50
N ILE A 71 15.19 -17.84 29.35
CA ILE A 71 14.87 -16.86 28.29
C ILE A 71 13.55 -17.21 27.59
N ARG A 72 13.35 -18.48 27.25
CA ARG A 72 12.19 -18.98 26.50
C ARG A 72 10.83 -18.50 27.04
N PRO A 73 10.49 -18.64 28.33
CA PRO A 73 9.21 -18.14 28.85
C PRO A 73 9.08 -16.61 28.74
N LEU A 74 10.18 -15.86 28.89
CA LEU A 74 10.19 -14.41 28.75
C LEU A 74 9.88 -13.97 27.31
N LEU A 75 10.32 -14.73 26.30
CA LEU A 75 10.05 -14.40 24.90
C LEU A 75 8.57 -14.56 24.51
N LEU A 76 7.89 -15.55 25.10
CA LEU A 76 6.48 -15.85 24.85
C LEU A 76 5.58 -14.70 25.33
N GLU A 77 5.85 -14.17 26.52
CA GLU A 77 5.06 -13.10 27.11
C GLU A 77 5.42 -11.73 26.52
N LYS A 78 4.43 -11.05 25.91
CA LYS A 78 4.66 -9.73 25.29
C LYS A 78 5.25 -8.68 26.25
N LYS A 79 4.92 -8.74 27.54
CA LYS A 79 5.39 -7.78 28.57
C LYS A 79 6.86 -7.97 28.94
N THR A 80 7.36 -9.20 28.89
CA THR A 80 8.73 -9.55 29.32
C THR A 80 9.66 -9.85 28.14
N ARG A 81 9.13 -9.88 26.91
CA ARG A 81 9.90 -10.18 25.69
C ARG A 81 11.18 -9.36 25.54
N THR A 82 11.12 -8.04 25.76
CA THR A 82 12.31 -7.19 25.65
C THR A 82 13.41 -7.60 26.64
N VAL A 83 13.02 -8.06 27.84
CA VAL A 83 13.96 -8.57 28.85
C VAL A 83 14.56 -9.90 28.39
N GLY A 84 13.74 -10.81 27.86
CA GLY A 84 14.21 -12.07 27.30
C GLY A 84 15.21 -11.86 26.16
N ILE A 85 14.96 -10.88 25.28
CA ILE A 85 15.86 -10.54 24.18
C ILE A 85 17.16 -9.92 24.71
N ALA A 86 17.10 -8.96 25.63
CA ALA A 86 18.31 -8.37 26.21
C ALA A 86 19.20 -9.44 26.84
N ARG A 87 18.60 -10.35 27.62
CA ARG A 87 19.32 -11.47 28.24
C ARG A 87 19.92 -12.42 27.21
N ALA A 88 19.25 -12.66 26.08
CA ALA A 88 19.80 -13.48 25.00
C ALA A 88 21.04 -12.83 24.35
N LEU A 89 21.05 -11.51 24.18
CA LEU A 89 22.18 -10.79 23.59
C LEU A 89 23.39 -10.69 24.52
N GLU A 90 23.22 -10.90 25.82
CA GLU A 90 24.32 -10.94 26.81
C GLU A 90 25.06 -12.29 26.82
N VAL A 91 24.55 -13.29 26.10
CA VAL A 91 25.10 -14.66 26.13
C VAL A 91 26.06 -14.87 24.96
N ARG A 92 27.33 -15.11 25.28
CA ARG A 92 28.34 -15.51 24.30
C ARG A 92 27.96 -16.83 23.64
N GLY A 93 28.13 -16.93 22.31
CA GLY A 93 27.80 -18.13 21.53
C GLY A 93 26.30 -18.35 21.31
N PHE A 94 25.45 -17.44 21.78
CA PHE A 94 24.01 -17.53 21.59
C PHE A 94 23.57 -17.60 20.12
N PRO A 95 24.20 -16.88 19.16
CA PRO A 95 23.80 -16.99 17.76
C PRO A 95 23.92 -18.39 17.17
N ALA A 96 25.03 -19.09 17.43
CA ALA A 96 25.20 -20.47 16.98
C ALA A 96 24.16 -21.39 17.64
N PHE A 97 23.97 -21.26 18.96
CA PHE A 97 22.94 -22.01 19.68
C PHE A 97 21.53 -21.77 19.10
N PHE A 98 21.19 -20.52 18.82
CA PHE A 98 19.89 -20.13 18.25
C PHE A 98 19.61 -20.87 16.94
N LEU A 99 20.60 -20.97 16.04
CA LEU A 99 20.44 -21.69 14.78
C LEU A 99 20.10 -23.18 14.96
N THR A 100 20.58 -23.80 16.05
CA THR A 100 20.33 -25.21 16.34
C THR A 100 19.01 -25.49 17.07
N VAL A 101 18.46 -24.50 17.79
CA VAL A 101 17.30 -24.71 18.68
C VAL A 101 15.97 -24.37 18.02
N VAL A 102 15.93 -23.44 17.07
CA VAL A 102 14.68 -22.92 16.46
C VAL A 102 13.78 -24.02 15.93
N ASP A 103 14.33 -25.00 15.21
CA ASP A 103 13.53 -26.09 14.64
C ASP A 103 12.90 -26.97 15.71
N LYS A 104 13.66 -27.27 16.77
CA LYS A 104 13.16 -28.06 17.92
C LYS A 104 12.03 -27.31 18.62
N GLU A 105 12.19 -26.00 18.81
CA GLU A 105 11.21 -25.16 19.48
C GLU A 105 9.92 -25.00 18.68
N LEU A 106 10.03 -24.80 17.36
CA LEU A 106 8.85 -24.64 16.49
C LEU A 106 8.13 -25.94 16.17
N ALA A 107 8.83 -27.08 16.26
CA ALA A 107 8.19 -28.38 16.27
C ALA A 107 7.28 -28.57 17.51
N LEU A 108 7.62 -27.93 18.64
CA LEU A 108 6.84 -28.01 19.88
C LEU A 108 5.73 -26.95 19.96
N SER A 109 5.99 -25.72 19.52
CA SER A 109 4.99 -24.65 19.53
C SER A 109 5.19 -23.65 18.40
N SER A 110 4.19 -23.52 17.53
CA SER A 110 4.17 -22.50 16.49
C SER A 110 4.09 -21.06 17.00
N GLU A 111 3.65 -20.86 18.26
CA GLU A 111 3.53 -19.53 18.89
C GLU A 111 4.88 -18.82 19.01
N LEU A 112 5.97 -19.59 19.06
CA LEU A 112 7.34 -19.09 19.13
C LEU A 112 7.82 -18.44 17.84
N THR A 113 7.10 -18.60 16.72
CA THR A 113 7.54 -18.06 15.42
C THR A 113 7.80 -16.56 15.50
N TYR A 114 6.86 -15.78 16.04
CA TYR A 114 7.01 -14.33 16.12
C TYR A 114 8.11 -13.90 17.12
N PRO A 115 8.14 -14.41 18.37
CA PRO A 115 9.23 -14.11 19.30
C PRO A 115 10.62 -14.43 18.76
N LEU A 116 10.80 -15.60 18.14
CA LEU A 116 12.10 -16.02 17.58
C LEU A 116 12.50 -15.15 16.39
N SER A 117 11.55 -14.77 15.52
CA SER A 117 11.83 -13.82 14.44
C SER A 117 12.25 -12.45 14.95
N HIS A 118 11.62 -11.98 16.03
CA HIS A 118 11.95 -10.70 16.62
C HIS A 118 13.34 -10.73 17.28
N LEU A 119 13.67 -11.83 17.96
CA LEU A 119 14.99 -12.06 18.52
C LEU A 119 16.07 -12.08 17.41
N LEU A 120 15.87 -12.88 16.37
CA LEU A 120 16.79 -12.93 15.23
C LEU A 120 16.97 -11.56 14.57
N ARG A 121 15.88 -10.80 14.38
CA ARG A 121 15.96 -9.45 13.82
C ARG A 121 16.85 -8.54 14.67
N ILE A 122 16.69 -8.56 15.99
CA ILE A 122 17.51 -7.74 16.88
C ILE A 122 18.96 -8.23 16.89
N MET A 123 19.21 -9.54 16.86
CA MET A 123 20.57 -10.08 16.76
C MET A 123 21.28 -9.61 15.49
N LEU A 124 20.59 -9.58 14.35
CA LEU A 124 21.14 -9.08 13.09
C LEU A 124 21.53 -7.59 13.17
N HIS A 125 20.70 -6.76 13.82
CA HIS A 125 20.97 -5.32 13.98
C HIS A 125 22.04 -4.99 15.01
N ARG A 126 22.12 -5.79 16.07
CA ARG A 126 22.99 -5.57 17.22
C ARG A 126 24.12 -6.58 17.27
N TRP A 127 24.56 -7.06 16.12
CA TRP A 127 25.52 -8.16 16.03
C TRP A 127 26.80 -7.87 16.84
N HIS A 128 27.34 -6.66 16.71
CA HIS A 128 28.57 -6.24 17.41
C HIS A 128 28.38 -6.01 18.91
N ASP A 129 27.14 -5.97 19.40
CA ASP A 129 26.87 -5.87 20.84
C ASP A 129 26.86 -7.25 21.51
N ILE A 130 26.85 -8.35 20.73
CA ILE A 130 26.80 -9.72 21.26
C ILE A 130 28.22 -10.14 21.68
N PRO A 131 28.44 -10.60 22.93
CA PRO A 131 29.76 -10.99 23.40
C PRO A 131 30.42 -12.05 22.52
N GLY A 132 31.61 -11.74 22.01
CA GLY A 132 32.40 -12.63 21.16
C GLY A 132 32.14 -12.50 19.66
N GLU A 133 31.15 -11.71 19.24
CA GLU A 133 30.83 -11.46 17.83
C GLU A 133 31.42 -10.12 17.35
N ASN A 134 31.81 -10.07 16.08
CA ASN A 134 32.46 -8.92 15.43
C ASN A 134 32.11 -8.81 13.94
N PHE A 135 32.60 -7.77 13.25
CA PHE A 135 32.37 -7.55 11.81
C PHE A 135 32.82 -8.74 10.95
N ASP A 136 33.93 -9.39 11.29
CA ASP A 136 34.49 -10.50 10.49
C ASP A 136 33.71 -11.80 10.68
N SER A 137 33.08 -11.99 11.84
CA SER A 137 32.24 -13.16 12.15
C SER A 137 30.84 -13.09 11.53
N PHE A 138 30.34 -11.88 11.19
CA PHE A 138 28.98 -11.69 10.68
C PHE A 138 28.75 -12.40 9.33
N PRO A 139 29.63 -12.28 8.32
CA PRO A 139 29.50 -13.01 7.05
C PRO A 139 29.42 -14.53 7.21
N GLN A 140 30.12 -15.09 8.22
CA GLN A 140 30.09 -16.51 8.54
C GLN A 140 28.74 -16.90 9.15
N PHE A 141 28.22 -16.11 10.09
CA PHE A 141 26.89 -16.32 10.66
C PHE A 141 25.79 -16.26 9.59
N LEU A 142 25.86 -15.31 8.65
CA LEU A 142 24.91 -15.24 7.54
C LEU A 142 24.91 -16.53 6.70
N SER A 143 26.11 -17.07 6.42
CA SER A 143 26.26 -18.31 5.66
C SER A 143 25.63 -19.50 6.39
N GLU A 144 25.80 -19.56 7.71
CA GLU A 144 25.16 -20.58 8.56
C GLU A 144 23.64 -20.41 8.60
N LEU A 145 23.15 -19.20 8.86
CA LEU A 145 21.72 -18.88 8.86
C LEU A 145 21.05 -19.28 7.52
N PHE A 146 21.69 -18.98 6.40
CA PHE A 146 21.17 -19.30 5.07
C PHE A 146 21.13 -20.81 4.83
N SER A 147 22.17 -21.53 5.27
CA SER A 147 22.20 -22.99 5.23
C SER A 147 21.07 -23.61 6.07
N HIS A 148 20.89 -23.16 7.31
CA HIS A 148 19.81 -23.62 8.19
C HIS A 148 18.42 -23.30 7.63
N ALA A 149 18.22 -22.09 7.09
CA ALA A 149 16.95 -21.71 6.46
C ALA A 149 16.65 -22.55 5.21
N SER A 150 17.67 -22.87 4.41
CA SER A 150 17.52 -23.73 3.22
C SER A 150 17.17 -25.17 3.59
N ALA A 151 17.63 -25.65 4.75
CA ALA A 151 17.38 -27.00 5.23
C ALA A 151 16.05 -27.15 6.00
N SER A 152 15.48 -26.05 6.52
CA SER A 152 14.28 -26.10 7.37
C SER A 152 13.28 -25.00 7.06
N ASN A 153 12.04 -25.40 6.75
CA ASN A 153 10.91 -24.47 6.58
C ASN A 153 10.54 -23.74 7.88
N TYR A 154 10.89 -24.26 9.07
CA TYR A 154 10.69 -23.56 10.34
C TYR A 154 11.68 -22.39 10.48
N MET A 155 12.97 -22.68 10.34
CA MET A 155 14.01 -21.64 10.31
C MET A 155 13.74 -20.61 9.22
N ALA A 156 13.39 -21.04 8.00
CA ALA A 156 13.08 -20.10 6.91
C ALA A 156 11.92 -19.16 7.24
N LYS A 157 10.85 -19.64 7.90
CA LYS A 157 9.75 -18.76 8.35
C LYS A 157 10.23 -17.74 9.38
N VAL A 158 11.08 -18.16 10.31
CA VAL A 158 11.66 -17.28 11.33
C VAL A 158 12.53 -16.22 10.67
N ALA A 159 13.44 -16.65 9.79
CA ALA A 159 14.35 -15.81 9.05
C ALA A 159 13.62 -14.84 8.11
N ALA A 160 12.62 -15.29 7.34
CA ALA A 160 11.81 -14.44 6.48
C ALA A 160 11.16 -13.27 7.25
N LYS A 161 10.54 -13.57 8.40
CA LYS A 161 9.92 -12.52 9.22
C LYS A 161 10.95 -11.59 9.86
N ALA A 162 12.13 -12.10 10.21
CA ALA A 162 13.22 -11.28 10.73
C ALA A 162 13.80 -10.35 9.65
N TRP A 163 13.89 -10.85 8.41
CA TRP A 163 14.50 -10.16 7.26
C TRP A 163 13.56 -9.20 6.52
N LYS A 164 12.26 -9.28 6.78
CA LYS A 164 11.30 -8.38 6.15
C LYS A 164 11.67 -6.91 6.41
N ASP A 165 11.71 -6.13 5.34
CA ASP A 165 12.02 -4.70 5.34
C ASP A 165 13.42 -4.38 5.93
N GLN A 166 14.41 -5.27 5.73
CA GLN A 166 15.81 -5.05 6.13
C GLN A 166 16.71 -4.58 4.97
N ARG A 167 17.85 -3.98 5.33
CA ARG A 167 18.93 -3.51 4.45
C ARG A 167 20.28 -3.92 5.05
N LEU A 168 20.60 -5.21 5.00
CA LEU A 168 21.78 -5.76 5.69
C LEU A 168 22.81 -6.34 4.72
N LEU A 169 22.43 -6.60 3.47
CA LEU A 169 23.29 -7.28 2.51
C LEU A 169 24.16 -6.29 1.73
N ASN A 170 25.34 -6.77 1.33
CA ASN A 170 26.23 -6.07 0.42
C ASN A 170 26.28 -6.79 -0.94
N PRO A 171 26.75 -6.13 -2.01
CA PRO A 171 26.89 -6.78 -3.33
C PRO A 171 27.73 -8.06 -3.31
N ILE A 172 28.71 -8.14 -2.40
CA ILE A 172 29.57 -9.31 -2.19
C ILE A 172 28.82 -10.56 -1.68
N ASP A 173 27.65 -10.39 -1.07
CA ASP A 173 26.84 -11.49 -0.55
C ASP A 173 25.94 -12.15 -1.61
N SER A 174 25.95 -11.63 -2.85
CA SER A 174 25.11 -12.10 -3.95
C SER A 174 25.19 -13.61 -4.20
N THR A 175 26.39 -14.19 -4.18
CA THR A 175 26.61 -15.63 -4.37
C THR A 175 25.92 -16.47 -3.29
N LYS A 176 25.90 -15.99 -2.05
CA LYS A 176 25.22 -16.65 -0.92
C LYS A 176 23.71 -16.60 -1.09
N VAL A 177 23.17 -15.45 -1.50
CA VAL A 177 21.72 -15.28 -1.73
C VAL A 177 21.25 -16.20 -2.85
N TYR A 178 21.96 -16.24 -3.97
CA TYR A 178 21.58 -17.08 -5.12
C TYR A 178 21.64 -18.58 -4.79
N ALA A 179 22.54 -19.00 -3.90
CA ALA A 179 22.62 -20.39 -3.43
C ALA A 179 21.37 -20.85 -2.65
N VAL A 180 20.58 -19.92 -2.09
CA VAL A 180 19.35 -20.19 -1.33
C VAL A 180 18.11 -20.25 -2.23
N ARG A 181 18.26 -20.04 -3.55
CA ARG A 181 17.14 -20.01 -4.50
C ARG A 181 16.36 -21.35 -4.47
N PRO A 182 15.05 -21.34 -4.17
CA PRO A 182 14.22 -22.53 -4.28
C PRO A 182 14.11 -23.01 -5.73
N PRO A 183 13.98 -24.33 -6.00
CA PRO A 183 13.82 -24.85 -7.36
C PRO A 183 12.57 -24.32 -8.09
N SER A 184 11.51 -24.01 -7.34
CA SER A 184 10.31 -23.35 -7.84
C SER A 184 9.93 -22.25 -6.86
N ILE A 185 9.66 -21.04 -7.36
CA ILE A 185 9.24 -19.89 -6.56
C ILE A 185 7.72 -19.74 -6.67
N ASP A 186 7.21 -19.56 -7.90
CA ASP A 186 5.79 -19.32 -8.15
C ASP A 186 4.88 -20.50 -7.75
N ALA A 187 5.38 -21.74 -7.86
CA ALA A 187 4.62 -22.95 -7.53
C ALA A 187 5.08 -23.65 -6.23
N SER A 188 5.92 -22.98 -5.42
CA SER A 188 6.51 -23.60 -4.23
C SER A 188 5.49 -23.96 -3.16
N LYS A 189 5.61 -25.18 -2.61
CA LYS A 189 4.91 -25.56 -1.36
C LYS A 189 5.66 -25.08 -0.12
N GLU A 190 6.94 -24.75 -0.25
CA GLU A 190 7.80 -24.27 0.84
C GLU A 190 7.73 -22.74 0.94
N LYS A 191 6.56 -22.26 1.39
CA LYS A 191 6.26 -20.82 1.48
C LYS A 191 7.26 -20.05 2.36
N GLY A 192 7.81 -20.68 3.40
CA GLY A 192 8.79 -20.05 4.29
C GLY A 192 10.11 -19.75 3.57
N LEU A 193 10.69 -20.77 2.92
CA LEU A 193 11.94 -20.64 2.17
C LEU A 193 11.80 -19.68 1.00
N THR A 194 10.68 -19.78 0.26
CA THR A 194 10.39 -18.86 -0.85
C THR A 194 10.32 -17.42 -0.36
N GLN A 195 9.60 -17.15 0.72
CA GLN A 195 9.49 -15.81 1.27
C GLN A 195 10.83 -15.28 1.81
N PHE A 196 11.62 -16.14 2.45
CA PHE A 196 12.96 -15.77 2.91
C PHE A 196 13.85 -15.37 1.75
N PHE A 197 13.94 -16.21 0.72
CA PHE A 197 14.72 -15.93 -0.48
C PHE A 197 14.28 -14.63 -1.16
N LEU A 198 12.98 -14.38 -1.32
CA LEU A 198 12.49 -13.15 -1.94
C LEU A 198 12.87 -11.89 -1.13
N TYR A 199 12.87 -11.95 0.21
CA TYR A 199 13.33 -10.83 1.03
C TYR A 199 14.86 -10.63 0.98
N LEU A 200 15.64 -11.71 0.95
CA LEU A 200 17.09 -11.62 0.72
C LEU A 200 17.39 -11.00 -0.65
N LEU A 201 16.67 -11.43 -1.68
CA LEU A 201 16.86 -10.94 -3.04
C LEU A 201 16.49 -9.46 -3.15
N GLN A 202 15.40 -9.04 -2.50
CA GLN A 202 15.01 -7.63 -2.45
C GLN A 202 16.07 -6.77 -1.75
N ASP A 203 16.58 -7.19 -0.59
CA ASP A 203 17.66 -6.52 0.14
C ASP A 203 18.93 -6.39 -0.74
N LEU A 204 19.33 -7.49 -1.40
CA LEU A 204 20.45 -7.51 -2.33
C LEU A 204 20.25 -6.56 -3.53
N PHE A 205 19.06 -6.52 -4.11
CA PHE A 205 18.76 -5.61 -5.22
C PHE A 205 18.86 -4.15 -4.78
N TYR A 206 18.34 -3.82 -3.61
CA TYR A 206 18.49 -2.47 -3.05
C TYR A 206 19.97 -2.13 -2.86
N SER A 207 20.75 -3.04 -2.29
CA SER A 207 22.20 -2.91 -2.15
C SER A 207 22.90 -2.66 -3.49
N PHE A 208 22.53 -3.38 -4.56
CA PHE A 208 23.06 -3.10 -5.90
C PHE A 208 22.68 -1.71 -6.41
N THR A 209 21.42 -1.29 -6.27
CA THR A 209 20.99 0.04 -6.73
C THR A 209 21.66 1.18 -5.97
N GLU A 210 21.80 1.06 -4.65
CA GLU A 210 22.46 2.02 -3.77
C GLU A 210 23.97 2.15 -4.09
N ASN A 211 24.59 1.07 -4.59
CA ASN A 211 25.98 1.05 -5.04
C ASN A 211 26.16 1.33 -6.55
N ALA A 212 25.18 1.93 -7.22
CA ALA A 212 25.20 2.25 -8.65
C ALA A 212 25.40 1.04 -9.60
N GLN A 213 25.06 -0.16 -9.13
CA GLN A 213 25.14 -1.43 -9.87
C GLN A 213 23.75 -1.90 -10.36
N SER A 214 22.84 -0.96 -10.64
CA SER A 214 21.46 -1.26 -11.08
C SER A 214 21.34 -2.24 -12.26
N PHE A 215 22.35 -2.31 -13.14
CA PHE A 215 22.40 -3.29 -14.24
C PHE A 215 22.37 -4.75 -13.73
N GLN A 216 22.85 -5.03 -12.52
CA GLN A 216 22.79 -6.35 -11.89
C GLN A 216 21.34 -6.76 -11.57
N VAL A 217 20.48 -5.78 -11.28
CA VAL A 217 19.05 -6.00 -11.01
C VAL A 217 18.27 -6.14 -12.32
N GLU A 218 18.66 -5.39 -13.36
CA GLU A 218 18.00 -5.43 -14.68
C GLU A 218 18.01 -6.84 -15.31
N VAL A 219 19.05 -7.65 -15.07
CA VAL A 219 19.10 -9.05 -15.54
C VAL A 219 17.93 -9.90 -15.01
N PHE A 220 17.38 -9.57 -13.83
CA PHE A 220 16.26 -10.30 -13.23
C PHE A 220 14.89 -9.88 -13.76
N LEU A 221 14.82 -8.87 -14.63
CA LEU A 221 13.60 -8.54 -15.35
C LEU A 221 13.19 -9.64 -16.34
N ASP A 222 14.11 -10.51 -16.74
CA ASP A 222 13.85 -11.66 -17.60
C ASP A 222 13.82 -12.99 -16.82
N ASP A 223 13.80 -12.96 -15.48
CA ASP A 223 13.78 -14.20 -14.67
C ASP A 223 12.50 -15.00 -14.96
N PRO A 224 12.55 -16.35 -15.08
CA PRO A 224 11.35 -17.15 -15.30
C PRO A 224 10.28 -16.98 -14.21
N SER A 225 10.69 -16.66 -12.98
CA SER A 225 9.80 -16.44 -11.84
C SER A 225 9.13 -15.07 -11.90
N GLN A 226 7.80 -15.05 -11.90
CA GLN A 226 7.03 -13.80 -11.89
C GLN A 226 7.31 -12.97 -10.64
N GLU A 227 7.44 -13.62 -9.47
CA GLU A 227 7.73 -12.93 -8.21
C GLU A 227 9.08 -12.22 -8.22
N ILE A 228 10.10 -12.83 -8.84
CA ILE A 228 11.42 -12.21 -8.96
C ILE A 228 11.35 -10.98 -9.86
N ARG A 229 10.70 -11.10 -11.04
CA ARG A 229 10.55 -9.97 -11.97
C ARG A 229 9.86 -8.78 -11.30
N VAL A 230 8.80 -9.03 -10.51
CA VAL A 230 8.07 -7.98 -9.80
C VAL A 230 8.95 -7.30 -8.73
N ILE A 231 9.74 -8.06 -7.96
CA ILE A 231 10.66 -7.48 -6.96
C ILE A 231 11.77 -6.66 -7.65
N ALA A 232 12.35 -7.18 -8.74
CA ALA A 232 13.33 -6.44 -9.52
C ALA A 232 12.76 -5.12 -10.04
N LEU A 233 11.53 -5.16 -10.59
CA LEU A 233 10.82 -3.97 -11.04
C LEU A 233 10.59 -2.98 -9.89
N GLN A 234 10.10 -3.43 -8.73
CA GLN A 234 9.88 -2.56 -7.56
C GLN A 234 11.14 -1.78 -7.19
N VAL A 235 12.28 -2.48 -7.06
CA VAL A 235 13.55 -1.86 -6.68
C VAL A 235 14.06 -0.89 -7.76
N LEU A 236 13.94 -1.26 -9.04
CA LEU A 236 14.34 -0.40 -10.14
C LEU A 236 13.46 0.86 -10.24
N LEU A 237 12.15 0.76 -9.99
CA LEU A 237 11.26 1.94 -9.96
C LEU A 237 11.64 2.91 -8.84
N ASP A 238 12.07 2.39 -7.68
CA ASP A 238 12.52 3.19 -6.53
C ASP A 238 13.85 3.92 -6.83
N GLY A 239 14.76 3.27 -7.56
CA GLY A 239 16.12 3.77 -7.81
C GLY A 239 16.33 4.51 -9.13
N LYS A 240 15.39 4.45 -10.09
CA LYS A 240 15.56 5.02 -11.45
C LYS A 240 14.71 6.28 -11.66
N PRO A 241 15.18 7.24 -12.48
CA PRO A 241 14.39 8.41 -12.85
C PRO A 241 13.15 8.03 -13.67
N SER A 242 12.12 8.88 -13.58
CA SER A 242 10.82 8.65 -14.21
C SER A 242 10.84 8.42 -15.73
N SER A 243 11.87 8.94 -16.41
CA SER A 243 12.08 8.75 -17.85
C SER A 243 12.32 7.29 -18.27
N ARG A 244 12.62 6.39 -17.33
CA ARG A 244 12.86 4.96 -17.58
C ARG A 244 11.69 4.05 -17.23
N TRP A 245 10.67 4.56 -16.54
CA TRP A 245 9.58 3.73 -16.04
C TRP A 245 8.80 3.03 -17.15
N ALA A 246 8.45 3.73 -18.23
CA ALA A 246 7.73 3.13 -19.35
C ALA A 246 8.45 1.91 -19.96
N GLN A 247 9.78 1.96 -20.05
CA GLN A 247 10.59 0.83 -20.55
C GLN A 247 10.55 -0.35 -19.57
N LEU A 248 10.62 -0.07 -18.27
CA LEU A 248 10.58 -1.08 -17.22
C LEU A 248 9.21 -1.75 -17.11
N LEU A 249 8.11 -1.02 -17.30
CA LEU A 249 6.75 -1.55 -17.14
C LEU A 249 6.35 -2.53 -18.25
N TYR A 250 7.09 -2.60 -19.38
CA TYR A 250 6.82 -3.57 -20.44
C TYR A 250 6.93 -5.04 -19.95
N ILE A 251 7.71 -5.28 -18.89
CA ILE A 251 7.91 -6.61 -18.29
C ILE A 251 6.66 -7.17 -17.60
N LEU A 252 5.63 -6.34 -17.41
CA LEU A 252 4.37 -6.74 -16.78
C LEU A 252 3.49 -7.61 -17.67
N ASP A 253 3.89 -7.85 -18.93
CA ASP A 253 3.18 -8.79 -19.79
C ASP A 253 3.11 -10.19 -19.14
N GLY A 254 1.90 -10.77 -19.14
CA GLY A 254 1.59 -12.04 -18.49
C GLY A 254 1.57 -12.03 -16.94
N VAL A 255 1.75 -10.87 -16.28
CA VAL A 255 1.58 -10.75 -14.82
C VAL A 255 0.08 -10.63 -14.48
N PRO A 256 -0.44 -11.40 -13.50
CA PRO A 256 -1.84 -11.30 -13.10
C PRO A 256 -2.22 -9.91 -12.60
N HIS A 257 -3.41 -9.42 -12.94
CA HIS A 257 -3.92 -8.12 -12.51
C HIS A 257 -3.84 -7.92 -10.99
N THR A 258 -4.09 -8.96 -10.19
CA THR A 258 -4.00 -8.90 -8.72
C THR A 258 -2.60 -8.48 -8.26
N ARG A 259 -1.54 -8.99 -8.90
CA ARG A 259 -0.16 -8.60 -8.58
C ARG A 259 0.17 -7.19 -9.05
N ILE A 260 -0.41 -6.74 -10.16
CA ILE A 260 -0.27 -5.36 -10.64
C ILE A 260 -0.96 -4.38 -9.67
N SER A 261 -2.15 -4.71 -9.17
CA SER A 261 -2.83 -3.93 -8.12
C SER A 261 -1.99 -3.84 -6.83
N GLU A 262 -1.34 -4.93 -6.43
CA GLU A 262 -0.42 -4.93 -5.28
C GLU A 262 0.84 -4.08 -5.53
N LEU A 263 1.38 -4.11 -6.75
CA LEU A 263 2.47 -3.21 -7.16
C LEU A 263 2.04 -1.74 -7.07
N ALA A 264 0.84 -1.39 -7.53
CA ALA A 264 0.31 -0.04 -7.42
C ALA A 264 0.13 0.40 -5.95
N ALA A 265 -0.36 -0.49 -5.07
CA ALA A 265 -0.46 -0.22 -3.65
C ALA A 265 0.93 -0.02 -3.01
N TRP A 266 1.93 -0.81 -3.42
CA TRP A 266 3.32 -0.61 -3.00
C TRP A 266 3.85 0.77 -3.46
N VAL A 267 3.64 1.13 -4.74
CA VAL A 267 4.03 2.45 -5.30
C VAL A 267 3.38 3.58 -4.50
N ALA A 268 2.07 3.50 -4.27
CA ALA A 268 1.33 4.49 -3.48
C ALA A 268 1.87 4.63 -2.05
N LYS A 269 2.40 3.54 -1.48
CA LYS A 269 3.01 3.54 -0.14
C LYS A 269 4.42 4.12 -0.12
N THR A 270 5.29 3.74 -1.05
CA THR A 270 6.72 4.03 -0.98
C THR A 270 7.12 5.33 -1.68
N GLN A 271 6.43 5.68 -2.77
CA GLN A 271 6.82 6.83 -3.58
C GLN A 271 6.23 8.16 -3.08
N PRO A 272 6.86 9.30 -3.42
CA PRO A 272 6.25 10.62 -3.27
C PRO A 272 4.92 10.71 -4.05
N PRO A 273 3.91 11.47 -3.57
CA PRO A 273 2.57 11.47 -4.16
C PRO A 273 2.50 11.69 -5.68
N GLU A 274 3.20 12.70 -6.20
CA GLU A 274 3.24 13.01 -7.65
C GLU A 274 3.86 11.87 -8.48
N GLN A 275 4.95 11.28 -7.97
CA GLN A 275 5.63 10.15 -8.62
C GLN A 275 4.76 8.89 -8.58
N ALA A 276 4.11 8.64 -7.42
CA ALA A 276 3.18 7.55 -7.25
C ALA A 276 2.01 7.67 -8.23
N ALA A 277 1.38 8.84 -8.33
CA ALA A 277 0.28 9.09 -9.25
C ALA A 277 0.67 8.84 -10.70
N SER A 278 1.83 9.35 -11.14
CA SER A 278 2.32 9.12 -12.49
C SER A 278 2.59 7.63 -12.78
N LEU A 279 3.19 6.91 -11.84
CA LEU A 279 3.43 5.46 -11.98
C LEU A 279 2.13 4.66 -12.02
N ILE A 280 1.17 4.97 -11.15
CA ILE A 280 -0.12 4.28 -11.12
C ILE A 280 -0.88 4.55 -12.43
N GLU A 281 -0.86 5.79 -12.95
CA GLU A 281 -1.41 6.10 -14.28
C GLU A 281 -0.76 5.25 -15.39
N MET A 282 0.58 5.14 -15.40
CA MET A 282 1.28 4.27 -16.36
C MET A 282 0.90 2.79 -16.20
N LEU A 283 0.74 2.31 -14.97
CA LEU A 283 0.28 0.93 -14.70
C LEU A 283 -1.14 0.71 -15.22
N CYS A 284 -2.04 1.68 -15.02
CA CYS A 284 -3.39 1.63 -15.57
C CYS A 284 -3.30 1.51 -17.10
N ILE A 285 -2.58 2.40 -17.77
CA ILE A 285 -2.45 2.44 -19.24
C ILE A 285 -1.87 1.13 -19.78
N GLN A 286 -0.75 0.66 -19.21
CA GLN A 286 -0.04 -0.52 -19.67
C GLN A 286 -0.89 -1.79 -19.61
N THR A 287 -1.78 -1.88 -18.62
CA THR A 287 -2.59 -3.09 -18.38
C THR A 287 -3.93 -3.04 -19.09
N SER A 288 -4.28 -1.92 -19.72
CA SER A 288 -5.61 -1.65 -20.30
C SER A 288 -6.75 -1.99 -19.32
N SER A 289 -6.48 -1.95 -18.01
CA SER A 289 -7.46 -2.31 -17.00
C SER A 289 -8.19 -1.05 -16.52
N PRO A 290 -9.53 -1.01 -16.63
CA PRO A 290 -10.33 0.13 -16.22
C PRO A 290 -10.52 0.22 -14.69
N GLY A 291 -9.89 -0.64 -13.87
CA GLY A 291 -10.01 -0.55 -12.42
C GLY A 291 -9.22 -1.59 -11.63
N GLY A 292 -9.35 -1.54 -10.30
CA GLY A 292 -8.57 -2.30 -9.33
C GLY A 292 -7.36 -1.55 -8.76
N PHE A 293 -7.28 -0.23 -8.97
CA PHE A 293 -6.25 0.64 -8.41
C PHE A 293 -6.78 1.64 -7.38
N LEU A 294 -8.10 1.67 -7.13
CA LEU A 294 -8.73 2.54 -6.12
C LEU A 294 -8.01 2.55 -4.76
N PRO A 295 -7.57 1.43 -4.15
CA PRO A 295 -6.84 1.48 -2.89
C PRO A 295 -5.52 2.25 -2.97
N ALA A 296 -4.82 2.18 -4.11
CA ALA A 296 -3.59 2.92 -4.35
C ALA A 296 -3.88 4.42 -4.48
N TRP A 297 -4.92 4.79 -5.25
CA TRP A 297 -5.36 6.18 -5.38
C TRP A 297 -5.81 6.80 -4.06
N ILE A 298 -6.55 6.04 -3.24
CA ILE A 298 -6.92 6.48 -1.88
C ILE A 298 -5.67 6.81 -1.08
N GLN A 299 -4.65 5.95 -1.12
CA GLN A 299 -3.41 6.17 -0.40
C GLN A 299 -2.59 7.36 -0.92
N VAL A 300 -2.62 7.64 -2.23
CA VAL A 300 -2.03 8.87 -2.79
C VAL A 300 -2.73 10.11 -2.24
N GLY A 301 -4.07 10.16 -2.29
CA GLY A 301 -4.83 11.29 -1.77
C GLY A 301 -4.70 11.51 -0.27
N ALA A 302 -4.58 10.43 0.51
CA ALA A 302 -4.33 10.50 1.94
C ALA A 302 -2.97 11.15 2.28
N LYS A 303 -2.00 11.10 1.34
CA LYS A 303 -0.72 11.80 1.48
C LYS A 303 -0.79 13.23 0.98
N ASP A 304 -1.39 13.45 -0.19
CA ASP A 304 -1.53 14.76 -0.81
C ASP A 304 -2.74 14.79 -1.75
N MET A 305 -3.81 15.42 -1.30
CA MET A 305 -5.05 15.57 -2.06
C MET A 305 -4.87 16.37 -3.35
N SER A 306 -3.93 17.34 -3.36
CA SER A 306 -3.73 18.21 -4.52
C SER A 306 -3.26 17.44 -5.75
N VAL A 307 -2.59 16.31 -5.56
CA VAL A 307 -2.17 15.42 -6.64
C VAL A 307 -3.37 14.74 -7.29
N LEU A 308 -4.31 14.20 -6.49
CA LEU A 308 -5.56 13.64 -7.03
C LEU A 308 -6.34 14.69 -7.81
N LEU A 309 -6.42 15.92 -7.29
CA LEU A 309 -7.10 17.03 -7.96
C LEU A 309 -6.46 17.37 -9.32
N LYS A 310 -5.13 17.47 -9.39
CA LYS A 310 -4.41 17.69 -10.67
C LYS A 310 -4.66 16.56 -11.67
N MET A 311 -4.61 15.31 -11.21
CA MET A 311 -4.88 14.15 -12.04
C MET A 311 -6.32 14.17 -12.56
N LEU A 312 -7.28 14.53 -11.72
CA LEU A 312 -8.68 14.70 -12.10
C LEU A 312 -8.86 15.80 -13.14
N HIS A 313 -8.28 16.98 -12.94
CA HIS A 313 -8.34 18.05 -13.94
C HIS A 313 -7.72 17.64 -15.27
N LYS A 314 -6.57 16.94 -15.26
CA LYS A 314 -5.98 16.38 -16.48
C LYS A 314 -6.93 15.44 -17.23
N GLN A 315 -7.69 14.62 -16.50
CA GLN A 315 -8.70 13.71 -17.08
C GLN A 315 -9.99 14.44 -17.49
N MET A 316 -10.36 15.54 -16.82
CA MET A 316 -11.54 16.35 -17.14
C MET A 316 -11.33 17.28 -18.35
N ASP A 317 -10.13 17.85 -18.51
CA ASP A 317 -9.76 18.64 -19.70
C ASP A 317 -9.85 17.80 -21.00
N LEU A 318 -9.66 16.48 -20.89
CA LEU A 318 -9.88 15.53 -21.99
C LEU A 318 -11.37 15.41 -22.38
N ASP A 319 -12.28 15.52 -21.42
CA ASP A 319 -13.72 15.41 -21.66
C ASP A 319 -14.33 16.69 -22.22
N ASP A 320 -13.83 17.87 -21.86
CA ASP A 320 -14.23 19.12 -22.51
C ASP A 320 -13.87 19.10 -24.01
N LEU A 321 -12.78 18.42 -24.38
CA LEU A 321 -12.41 18.15 -25.78
C LEU A 321 -13.31 17.11 -26.47
N LEU A 322 -13.85 16.12 -25.75
CA LEU A 322 -14.75 15.10 -26.30
C LEU A 322 -16.20 15.59 -26.40
N LEU A 323 -16.66 16.36 -25.42
CA LEU A 323 -17.95 17.06 -25.38
C LEU A 323 -18.03 18.16 -26.45
N ALA A 324 -16.94 18.91 -26.68
CA ALA A 324 -16.86 19.88 -27.76
C ALA A 324 -17.00 19.25 -29.17
N ASN A 325 -16.77 17.93 -29.29
CA ASN A 325 -16.94 17.16 -30.53
C ASN A 325 -18.32 16.49 -30.67
N GLY A 326 -19.28 16.79 -29.79
CA GLY A 326 -20.70 16.49 -29.99
C GLY A 326 -21.11 15.02 -29.90
N ASN A 327 -20.30 14.16 -29.28
CA ASN A 327 -20.72 12.80 -28.97
C ASN A 327 -21.29 12.77 -27.55
N ASP A 328 -22.60 12.56 -27.44
CA ASP A 328 -23.25 12.20 -26.17
C ASP A 328 -22.49 11.01 -25.55
N PHE A 329 -22.21 11.11 -24.25
CA PHE A 329 -21.63 10.00 -23.50
C PHE A 329 -22.54 8.77 -23.66
N PRO A 330 -22.03 7.61 -24.13
CA PRO A 330 -22.86 6.42 -24.27
C PRO A 330 -23.26 5.92 -22.87
N ASP A 331 -24.56 5.98 -22.58
CA ASP A 331 -25.15 5.48 -21.33
C ASP A 331 -24.92 3.98 -21.10
N ASP A 332 -24.60 3.24 -22.18
CA ASP A 332 -24.42 1.80 -22.18
C ASP A 332 -23.16 1.35 -22.98
N PRO A 333 -22.15 0.76 -22.30
CA PRO A 333 -20.99 0.13 -22.92
C PRO A 333 -21.30 -1.01 -23.89
N SER A 334 -22.49 -1.62 -23.76
CA SER A 334 -22.78 -2.93 -24.38
C SER A 334 -23.13 -2.86 -25.86
N GLY A 335 -23.38 -1.66 -26.39
CA GLY A 335 -23.84 -1.44 -27.77
C GLY A 335 -22.79 -0.89 -28.74
N VAL A 336 -21.59 -0.51 -28.29
CA VAL A 336 -20.58 0.10 -29.16
C VAL A 336 -19.69 -0.98 -29.77
N THR A 337 -19.71 -1.10 -31.10
CA THR A 337 -18.82 -1.98 -31.88
C THR A 337 -17.36 -1.76 -31.46
N GLN A 338 -16.73 -2.81 -30.94
CA GLN A 338 -15.35 -2.81 -30.44
C GLN A 338 -14.36 -2.37 -31.52
N GLY A 339 -13.91 -1.13 -31.42
CA GLY A 339 -12.73 -0.59 -32.12
C GLY A 339 -11.70 -0.08 -31.10
N ILE A 340 -10.46 0.18 -31.54
CA ILE A 340 -9.37 0.68 -30.68
C ILE A 340 -9.78 1.96 -29.93
N ALA A 341 -10.57 2.84 -30.57
CA ALA A 341 -11.10 4.06 -29.95
C ALA A 341 -12.07 3.78 -28.77
N THR A 342 -12.87 2.71 -28.83
CA THR A 342 -13.79 2.36 -27.74
C THR A 342 -13.07 1.79 -26.52
N ALA A 343 -12.02 1.00 -26.72
CA ALA A 343 -11.23 0.44 -25.62
C ALA A 343 -10.50 1.53 -24.83
N GLN A 344 -9.98 2.54 -25.52
CA GLN A 344 -9.33 3.70 -24.89
C GLN A 344 -10.33 4.56 -24.10
N LEU A 345 -11.52 4.82 -24.67
CA LEU A 345 -12.62 5.50 -23.94
C LEU A 345 -13.07 4.73 -22.69
N PHE A 346 -13.13 3.39 -22.74
CA PHE A 346 -13.46 2.58 -21.56
C PHE A 346 -12.39 2.64 -20.48
N HIS A 347 -11.12 2.69 -20.89
CA HIS A 347 -9.98 2.79 -20.00
C HIS A 347 -9.95 4.14 -19.28
N ASP A 348 -10.07 5.24 -20.03
CA ASP A 348 -10.08 6.60 -19.50
C ASP A 348 -11.25 6.80 -18.53
N TYR A 349 -12.43 6.25 -18.84
CA TYR A 349 -13.60 6.29 -17.94
C TYR A 349 -13.36 5.53 -16.63
N GLY A 350 -12.70 4.38 -16.69
CA GLY A 350 -12.38 3.56 -15.52
C GLY A 350 -11.41 4.25 -14.57
N LEU A 351 -10.30 4.77 -15.11
CA LEU A 351 -9.31 5.54 -14.35
C LEU A 351 -9.94 6.78 -13.72
N LYS A 352 -10.73 7.53 -14.50
CA LYS A 352 -11.43 8.71 -14.01
C LYS A 352 -12.33 8.38 -12.83
N ARG A 353 -13.11 7.31 -12.92
CA ARG A 353 -13.98 6.87 -11.84
C ARG A 353 -13.21 6.55 -10.56
N GLU A 354 -12.09 5.83 -10.65
CA GLU A 354 -11.30 5.51 -9.46
C GLU A 354 -10.63 6.73 -8.83
N LEU A 355 -10.13 7.67 -9.65
CA LEU A 355 -9.57 8.94 -9.17
C LEU A 355 -10.62 9.77 -8.43
N LEU A 356 -11.83 9.82 -8.99
CA LEU A 356 -12.95 10.51 -8.39
C LEU A 356 -13.34 9.85 -7.07
N ASP A 357 -13.57 8.53 -7.06
CA ASP A 357 -13.92 7.77 -5.86
C ASP A 357 -12.85 7.98 -4.76
N ALA A 358 -11.57 7.97 -5.13
CA ALA A 358 -10.47 8.24 -4.22
C ALA A 358 -10.49 9.67 -3.66
N TYR A 359 -10.73 10.67 -4.50
CA TYR A 359 -10.81 12.07 -4.06
C TYR A 359 -11.99 12.27 -3.10
N PHE A 360 -13.17 11.77 -3.46
CA PHE A 360 -14.36 11.82 -2.61
C PHE A 360 -14.17 11.15 -1.25
N LEU A 361 -13.64 9.93 -1.23
CA LEU A 361 -13.40 9.20 0.01
C LEU A 361 -12.36 9.91 0.90
N ASN A 362 -11.29 10.44 0.30
CA ASN A 362 -10.30 11.17 1.08
C ASN A 362 -10.87 12.49 1.61
N SER A 363 -11.66 13.24 0.82
CA SER A 363 -12.24 14.51 1.27
C SER A 363 -13.23 14.31 2.43
N ILE A 364 -14.04 13.25 2.38
CA ILE A 364 -14.90 12.89 3.52
C ILE A 364 -14.05 12.55 4.74
N SER A 365 -12.96 11.79 4.55
CA SER A 365 -12.10 11.37 5.66
C SER A 365 -11.30 12.53 6.27
N SER A 366 -10.85 13.49 5.47
CA SER A 366 -10.07 14.65 5.94
C SER A 366 -10.96 15.78 6.44
N GLY A 367 -12.25 15.78 6.06
CA GLY A 367 -13.16 16.89 6.31
C GLY A 367 -12.85 18.11 5.45
N GLU A 368 -11.99 17.98 4.43
CA GLU A 368 -11.66 19.06 3.53
C GLU A 368 -12.81 19.31 2.53
N PRO A 369 -13.13 20.58 2.24
CA PRO A 369 -14.14 20.89 1.23
C PRO A 369 -13.65 20.40 -0.14
N MET A 370 -14.53 19.69 -0.84
CA MET A 370 -14.28 19.27 -2.22
C MET A 370 -14.45 20.44 -3.19
N ASP A 371 -13.72 20.37 -4.29
CA ASP A 371 -13.94 21.26 -5.43
C ASP A 371 -15.39 21.16 -5.95
N LEU A 372 -16.02 22.31 -6.19
CA LEU A 372 -17.45 22.39 -6.57
C LEU A 372 -17.73 21.80 -7.95
N ASP A 373 -16.80 21.92 -8.90
CA ASP A 373 -16.98 21.40 -10.25
C ASP A 373 -16.88 19.88 -10.25
N ILE A 374 -16.00 19.32 -9.40
CA ILE A 374 -15.91 17.88 -9.15
C ILE A 374 -17.14 17.34 -8.42
N LEU A 375 -17.65 18.06 -7.41
CA LEU A 375 -18.89 17.70 -6.71
C LEU A 375 -20.10 17.71 -7.65
N ASN A 376 -20.20 18.72 -8.50
CA ASN A 376 -21.24 18.82 -9.53
C ASN A 376 -21.17 17.63 -10.49
N TRP A 377 -19.97 17.25 -10.92
CA TRP A 377 -19.74 16.08 -11.76
C TRP A 377 -20.21 14.79 -11.06
N PHE A 378 -19.78 14.56 -9.82
CA PHE A 378 -20.16 13.39 -9.02
C PHE A 378 -21.67 13.26 -8.84
N ALA A 379 -22.29 14.39 -8.53
CA ALA A 379 -23.73 14.48 -8.40
C ALA A 379 -24.39 14.05 -9.72
N ARG A 380 -23.95 14.56 -10.88
CA ARG A 380 -24.58 14.26 -12.17
C ARG A 380 -24.32 12.85 -12.70
N LEU A 381 -23.12 12.32 -12.55
CA LEU A 381 -22.63 11.23 -13.40
C LEU A 381 -22.34 9.91 -12.68
N ASP A 382 -22.20 9.91 -11.34
CA ASP A 382 -22.02 8.64 -10.61
C ASP A 382 -23.29 7.80 -10.72
N LYS A 383 -23.18 6.50 -10.98
CA LYS A 383 -24.30 5.55 -11.05
C LYS A 383 -24.71 4.99 -9.68
N ASN A 384 -23.90 5.20 -8.63
CA ASN A 384 -24.20 4.76 -7.27
C ASN A 384 -25.08 5.80 -6.53
N PRO A 385 -26.32 5.45 -6.13
CA PRO A 385 -27.21 6.38 -5.44
C PRO A 385 -26.63 6.95 -4.14
N ILE A 386 -25.81 6.19 -3.41
CA ILE A 386 -25.22 6.62 -2.13
C ILE A 386 -24.21 7.74 -2.36
N SER A 387 -23.23 7.51 -3.23
CA SER A 387 -22.19 8.49 -3.58
C SER A 387 -22.81 9.73 -4.21
N ARG A 388 -23.78 9.52 -5.13
CA ARG A 388 -24.54 10.58 -5.79
C ARG A 388 -25.28 11.46 -4.79
N ALA A 389 -26.05 10.85 -3.88
CA ALA A 389 -26.79 11.58 -2.85
C ALA A 389 -25.86 12.33 -1.90
N GLN A 390 -24.71 11.74 -1.54
CA GLN A 390 -23.77 12.39 -0.65
C GLN A 390 -23.03 13.55 -1.33
N ALA A 391 -22.65 13.44 -2.61
CA ALA A 391 -22.11 14.56 -3.39
C ALA A 391 -23.12 15.71 -3.51
N TRP A 392 -24.39 15.41 -3.81
CA TRP A 392 -25.47 16.39 -3.80
C TRP A 392 -25.66 17.07 -2.43
N ARG A 393 -25.61 16.29 -1.34
CA ARG A 393 -25.67 16.84 0.02
C ARG A 393 -24.44 17.67 0.39
N MET A 394 -23.29 17.48 -0.25
CA MET A 394 -22.11 18.32 -0.05
C MET A 394 -22.24 19.63 -0.82
N LEU A 395 -22.78 19.61 -2.05
CA LEU A 395 -23.09 20.83 -2.82
C LEU A 395 -24.01 21.78 -2.05
N GLY A 396 -25.10 21.25 -1.48
CA GLY A 396 -26.05 22.07 -0.72
C GLY A 396 -25.52 22.56 0.64
N ARG A 397 -24.46 21.96 1.18
CA ARG A 397 -23.82 22.34 2.46
C ARG A 397 -22.55 23.17 2.30
N SER A 398 -22.13 23.46 1.07
CA SER A 398 -20.84 24.08 0.79
C SER A 398 -20.70 25.52 1.34
N GLY A 399 -21.81 26.21 1.59
CA GLY A 399 -21.80 27.65 1.90
C GLY A 399 -21.55 28.54 0.69
N ASP A 400 -21.27 27.96 -0.48
CA ASP A 400 -21.07 28.67 -1.75
C ASP A 400 -22.38 28.74 -2.53
N ARG A 401 -22.76 29.95 -2.93
CA ARG A 401 -23.96 30.20 -3.74
C ARG A 401 -23.98 29.39 -5.04
N LYS A 402 -22.83 29.17 -5.68
CA LYS A 402 -22.71 28.32 -6.89
C LYS A 402 -23.12 26.87 -6.57
N GLY A 403 -22.61 26.31 -5.47
CA GLY A 403 -22.94 24.94 -5.05
C GLY A 403 -24.42 24.77 -4.68
N VAL A 404 -24.97 25.75 -3.95
CA VAL A 404 -26.40 25.78 -3.60
C VAL A 404 -27.30 25.85 -4.84
N THR A 405 -26.93 26.68 -5.82
CA THR A 405 -27.67 26.81 -7.09
C THR A 405 -27.67 25.49 -7.87
N ILE A 406 -26.52 24.84 -8.00
CA ILE A 406 -26.39 23.54 -8.67
C ILE A 406 -27.24 22.48 -7.95
N ALA A 407 -27.21 22.44 -6.62
CA ALA A 407 -28.00 21.48 -5.84
C ALA A 407 -29.51 21.63 -6.06
N LEU A 408 -30.00 22.88 -6.19
CA LEU A 408 -31.39 23.18 -6.52
C LEU A 408 -31.74 22.81 -7.97
N GLU A 409 -30.87 23.09 -8.93
CA GLU A 409 -31.07 22.72 -10.34
C GLU A 409 -31.17 21.20 -10.52
N LEU A 410 -30.30 20.44 -9.88
CA LEU A 410 -30.28 18.98 -9.99
C LEU A 410 -31.56 18.36 -9.47
N ILE A 411 -32.07 18.85 -8.33
CA ILE A 411 -33.27 18.27 -7.71
C ILE A 411 -34.56 18.65 -8.44
N GLU A 412 -34.53 19.60 -9.39
CA GLU A 412 -35.70 19.90 -10.22
C GLU A 412 -35.97 18.82 -11.27
N ASP A 413 -34.93 18.12 -11.73
CA ASP A 413 -35.06 16.99 -12.67
C ASP A 413 -35.65 15.76 -11.96
N PRO A 414 -36.86 15.29 -12.36
CA PRO A 414 -37.48 14.09 -11.78
C PRO A 414 -36.61 12.82 -11.90
N ASN A 415 -35.87 12.67 -13.00
CA ASN A 415 -35.02 11.50 -13.23
C ASN A 415 -33.86 11.52 -12.22
N TYR A 416 -33.22 12.67 -12.06
CA TYR A 416 -32.18 12.85 -11.06
C TYR A 416 -32.69 12.56 -9.63
N ARG A 417 -33.85 13.11 -9.25
CA ARG A 417 -34.45 12.86 -7.93
C ARG A 417 -34.65 11.37 -7.65
N SER A 418 -35.26 10.66 -8.59
CA SER A 418 -35.49 9.22 -8.47
C SER A 418 -34.19 8.43 -8.30
N SER A 419 -33.11 8.93 -8.93
CA SER A 419 -31.79 8.33 -8.91
C SER A 419 -31.04 8.49 -7.58
N LEU A 420 -31.51 9.35 -6.67
CA LEU A 420 -30.97 9.52 -5.32
C LEU A 420 -31.52 8.49 -4.32
N ARG A 421 -32.63 7.82 -4.67
CA ARG A 421 -33.31 6.89 -3.75
C ARG A 421 -32.48 5.65 -3.53
N LEU A 422 -32.35 5.26 -2.26
CA LEU A 422 -31.82 3.94 -1.90
C LEU A 422 -32.84 2.84 -2.26
N PRO A 423 -32.41 1.57 -2.43
CA PRO A 423 -33.30 0.47 -2.83
C PRO A 423 -34.54 0.26 -1.94
N ASP A 424 -34.53 0.77 -0.72
CA ASP A 424 -35.57 0.69 0.31
C ASP A 424 -36.37 2.00 0.50
N GLN A 425 -36.05 3.06 -0.25
CA GLN A 425 -36.74 4.36 -0.16
C GLN A 425 -37.81 4.50 -1.24
N THR A 426 -39.04 4.80 -0.81
CA THR A 426 -40.22 4.92 -1.69
C THR A 426 -40.72 6.35 -1.84
N ASP A 427 -40.23 7.29 -1.03
CA ASP A 427 -40.62 8.71 -1.04
C ASP A 427 -39.39 9.64 -0.99
N ASP A 428 -39.64 10.94 -1.21
CA ASP A 428 -38.61 11.97 -1.23
C ASP A 428 -38.52 12.75 0.10
N SER A 429 -39.03 12.17 1.21
CA SER A 429 -39.08 12.84 2.52
C SER A 429 -37.71 13.31 3.01
N GLN A 430 -36.67 12.46 2.89
CA GLN A 430 -35.31 12.80 3.29
C GLN A 430 -34.69 13.91 2.44
N ILE A 431 -35.10 14.03 1.18
CA ILE A 431 -34.67 15.12 0.28
C ILE A 431 -35.29 16.42 0.75
N ALA A 432 -36.59 16.42 1.04
CA ALA A 432 -37.32 17.58 1.56
C ALA A 432 -36.74 18.06 2.90
N ASP A 433 -36.50 17.16 3.85
CA ASP A 433 -35.89 17.47 5.15
C ASP A 433 -34.50 18.11 4.98
N TYR A 434 -33.68 17.54 4.10
CA TYR A 434 -32.36 18.08 3.83
C TYR A 434 -32.42 19.48 3.21
N LEU A 435 -33.31 19.70 2.23
CA LEU A 435 -33.48 20.99 1.58
C LEU A 435 -33.90 22.08 2.60
N GLN A 436 -34.84 21.76 3.49
CA GLN A 436 -35.29 22.68 4.54
C GLN A 436 -34.19 22.97 5.56
N GLN A 437 -33.48 21.93 6.00
CA GLN A 437 -32.50 22.06 7.08
C GLN A 437 -31.21 22.74 6.63
N TYR A 438 -30.74 22.45 5.42
CA TYR A 438 -29.40 22.86 4.98
C TYR A 438 -29.43 23.88 3.85
N ILE A 439 -30.35 23.78 2.88
CA ILE A 439 -30.36 24.70 1.72
C ILE A 439 -31.15 25.97 2.02
N ALA A 440 -32.37 25.86 2.55
CA ALA A 440 -33.26 27.00 2.81
C ALA A 440 -32.62 28.18 3.58
N PRO A 441 -31.79 27.95 4.61
CA PRO A 441 -31.15 29.04 5.36
C PRO A 441 -30.14 29.86 4.55
N GLN A 442 -29.68 29.34 3.41
CA GLN A 442 -28.65 29.95 2.57
C GLN A 442 -29.23 30.74 1.37
N LEU A 443 -30.55 30.68 1.17
CA LEU A 443 -31.20 31.23 -0.02
C LEU A 443 -31.59 32.70 0.13
N SER A 444 -31.50 33.44 -0.98
CA SER A 444 -32.15 34.74 -1.12
C SER A 444 -33.69 34.60 -1.16
N PRO A 445 -34.46 35.67 -0.90
CA PRO A 445 -35.92 35.61 -0.93
C PRO A 445 -36.51 35.08 -2.24
N GLU A 446 -35.88 35.38 -3.38
CA GLU A 446 -36.30 34.88 -4.71
C GLU A 446 -36.05 33.37 -4.86
N GLU A 447 -34.92 32.89 -4.33
CA GLU A 447 -34.57 31.47 -4.33
C GLU A 447 -35.42 30.67 -3.32
N GLN A 448 -35.89 31.30 -2.23
CA GLN A 448 -36.84 30.66 -1.31
C GLN A 448 -38.18 30.35 -2.00
N ILE A 449 -38.67 31.23 -2.87
CA ILE A 449 -39.88 30.97 -3.67
C ILE A 449 -39.67 29.77 -4.60
N ARG A 450 -38.50 29.67 -5.23
CA ARG A 450 -38.11 28.51 -6.06
C ARG A 450 -38.08 27.23 -5.21
N LEU A 451 -37.51 27.29 -4.01
CA LEU A 451 -37.45 26.15 -3.10
C LEU A 451 -38.85 25.70 -2.63
N GLU A 452 -39.75 26.63 -2.30
CA GLU A 452 -41.14 26.31 -1.92
C GLU A 452 -41.88 25.58 -3.05
N ALA A 453 -41.68 26.02 -4.30
CA ALA A 453 -42.23 25.35 -5.47
C ALA A 453 -41.68 23.91 -5.62
N ILE A 454 -40.40 23.68 -5.34
CA ILE A 454 -39.80 22.34 -5.33
C ILE A 454 -40.39 21.48 -4.21
N LEU A 455 -40.40 21.99 -2.97
CA LEU A 455 -40.90 21.26 -1.80
C LEU A 455 -42.36 20.84 -1.95
N SER A 456 -43.20 21.70 -2.52
CA SER A 456 -44.61 21.38 -2.80
C SER A 456 -44.80 20.23 -3.80
N ARG A 457 -43.82 19.97 -4.67
CA ARG A 457 -43.82 18.84 -5.62
C ARG A 457 -43.30 17.55 -4.99
N LEU A 458 -42.42 17.64 -3.99
CA LEU A 458 -41.85 16.48 -3.29
C LEU A 458 -42.83 15.86 -2.28
N THR A 459 -43.79 16.63 -1.77
CA THR A 459 -44.79 16.20 -0.79
C THR A 459 -46.07 15.64 -1.42
N LEU A 460 -46.18 15.66 -2.75
CA LEU A 460 -47.26 14.99 -3.46
C LEU A 460 -46.91 13.50 -3.58
N PRO A 461 -47.78 12.57 -3.12
CA PRO A 461 -47.54 11.15 -3.34
C PRO A 461 -47.38 10.89 -4.83
N ALA A 462 -46.46 9.99 -5.20
CA ALA A 462 -46.32 9.58 -6.59
C ALA A 462 -47.69 9.14 -7.10
N ASP A 463 -48.25 9.86 -8.07
CA ASP A 463 -49.48 9.45 -8.72
C ASP A 463 -49.28 8.02 -9.21
N ASP A 464 -50.11 7.10 -8.71
CA ASP A 464 -50.35 5.78 -9.29
C ASP A 464 -50.88 5.99 -10.71
N SER A 465 -49.99 6.29 -11.65
CA SER A 465 -50.25 6.16 -13.07
C SER A 465 -49.82 4.76 -13.51
N THR A 466 -50.55 3.78 -13.00
CA THR A 466 -50.85 2.60 -13.80
C THR A 466 -51.80 3.02 -14.91
N ASN A 467 -51.26 3.17 -16.11
CA ASN A 467 -51.91 2.79 -17.37
C ASN A 467 -50.86 2.62 -18.47
#